data_AF-A0A6I2M912-F1
#
_entry.id   AF-A0A6I2M912-F1
#
_cell.length_a   1.000
_cell.length_b   1.000
_cell.length_c   1.000
_cell.angle_alpha   90.00
_cell.angle_beta   90.00
_cell.angle_gamma   90.00
#
_symmetry.space_group_name_H-M   'P 1'
#
loop_
_entity.id
_entity.type
_entity.pdbx_description
1 polymer ?
#
loop_
_entity_poly.entity_id
_entity_poly.type
_entity_poly.pdbx_seq_one_letter_code
_entity_poly.pdbx_strand_id
1 'polypeptide(L)' 'MTDPQSKFERFMALHTRDRAFVIANPSNASTARLLTHLGFESLAKTSAGYAFARARAKARSDAPRQLDAR' A
#
# COMPACT_ATOMS: atom_id res chain seq x y z
N MET A 1 3.21 -17.16 10.20
CA MET A 1 2.20 -16.11 9.96
C MET A 1 1.81 -15.58 11.33
N THR A 2 2.10 -14.32 11.66
CA THR A 2 1.81 -13.75 13.00
C THR A 2 0.31 -13.61 13.23
N ASP A 3 -0.12 -13.99 14.43
CA ASP A 3 -1.49 -13.88 14.92
C ASP A 3 -2.00 -12.41 14.91
N PRO A 4 -3.29 -12.16 14.57
CA PRO A 4 -3.85 -10.81 14.57
C PRO A 4 -3.70 -10.04 15.88
N GLN A 5 -3.81 -10.69 17.04
CA GLN A 5 -3.69 -10.06 18.34
C GLN A 5 -2.26 -9.54 18.57
N SER A 6 -1.25 -10.35 18.23
CA SER A 6 0.15 -9.95 18.32
C SER A 6 0.48 -8.75 17.41
N LYS A 7 -0.17 -8.65 16.24
CA LYS A 7 -0.02 -7.46 15.36
C LYS A 7 -0.66 -6.22 15.96
N PHE A 8 -1.84 -6.37 16.56
CA PHE A 8 -2.52 -5.27 17.25
C PHE A 8 -1.67 -4.73 18.40
N GLU A 9 -1.16 -5.60 19.27
CA GLU A 9 -0.32 -5.22 20.41
C GLU A 9 0.95 -4.48 19.97
N ARG A 10 1.63 -4.97 18.93
CA ARG A 10 2.79 -4.29 18.34
C ARG A 10 2.43 -2.92 17.78
N PHE A 11 1.30 -2.80 17.08
CA PHE A 11 0.85 -1.53 16.54
C PHE A 11 0.47 -0.56 17.67
N MET A 12 -0.21 -1.03 18.71
CA MET A 12 -0.53 -0.22 19.90
C MET A 12 0.73 0.30 20.60
N ALA A 13 1.76 -0.54 20.76
CA ALA A 13 3.03 -0.14 21.34
C ALA A 13 3.71 1.00 20.55
N LEU A 14 3.53 1.05 19.22
CA LEU A 14 4.03 2.17 18.42
C LEU A 14 3.30 3.49 18.71
N HIS A 15 2.03 3.45 19.12
CA HIS A 15 1.25 4.65 19.43
C HIS A 15 1.43 5.14 20.86
N THR A 16 1.74 4.24 21.79
CA THR A 16 1.89 4.58 23.21
C THR A 16 3.30 5.01 23.61
N ARG A 17 4.29 4.81 22.74
CA ARG A 17 5.66 5.27 22.98
C ARG A 17 5.78 6.79 22.85
N ASP A 18 6.74 7.38 23.56
CA ASP A 18 6.99 8.82 23.62
C ASP A 18 7.57 9.44 22.32
N ARG A 19 7.63 8.65 21.23
CA ARG A 19 8.25 9.06 19.97
C ARG A 19 7.31 8.80 18.80
N ALA A 20 7.11 9.86 18.01
CA ALA A 20 6.44 9.76 16.72
C ALA A 20 7.05 8.66 15.82
N PHE A 21 6.21 8.06 15.00
CA PHE A 21 6.61 7.03 14.04
C PHE A 21 5.92 7.27 12.71
N VAL A 22 6.51 6.73 11.64
CA VAL A 22 6.00 6.90 10.29
C VAL A 22 5.24 5.66 9.87
N ILE A 23 4.02 5.87 9.40
CA ILE A 23 3.18 4.83 8.81
C ILE A 23 3.28 4.97 7.29
N ALA A 24 3.99 4.07 6.63
CA ALA A 24 4.12 4.14 5.17
C ALA A 24 2.84 3.63 4.49
N ASN A 25 2.50 4.20 3.33
CA ASN A 25 1.25 3.91 2.63
C ASN A 25 1.51 3.31 1.24
N PRO A 26 1.82 2.00 1.14
CA PRO A 26 2.01 1.34 -0.15
C PRO A 26 0.72 1.29 -0.98
N SER A 27 0.84 1.56 -2.29
CA SER A 27 -0.27 1.45 -3.25
C SER A 27 -0.43 0.05 -3.87
N ASN A 28 0.55 -0.84 -3.67
CA ASN A 28 0.56 -2.20 -4.21
C ASN A 28 1.47 -3.14 -3.37
N ALA A 29 1.43 -4.44 -3.67
CA ALA A 29 2.16 -5.46 -2.91
C ALA A 29 3.70 -5.38 -3.04
N SER A 30 4.24 -4.99 -4.21
CA SER A 30 5.69 -4.90 -4.39
C SER A 30 6.27 -3.71 -3.61
N THR A 31 5.60 -2.56 -3.65
CA THR A 31 5.95 -1.40 -2.82
C THR A 31 5.83 -1.70 -1.33
N ALA A 32 4.82 -2.46 -0.90
CA ALA A 32 4.69 -2.89 0.49
C ALA A 32 5.91 -3.69 0.97
N ARG A 33 6.36 -4.66 0.16
CA ARG A 33 7.57 -5.46 0.47
C ARG A 33 8.82 -4.60 0.58
N LEU A 34 9.02 -3.69 -0.38
CA LEU A 34 10.17 -2.77 -0.36
C LEU A 34 10.18 -1.90 0.90
N LEU A 35 9.04 -1.31 1.27
CA LEU A 35 8.93 -0.49 2.47
C LEU A 35 9.18 -1.29 3.75
N THR A 36 8.74 -2.55 3.81
CA THR A 36 9.12 -3.44 4.92
C THR A 36 10.63 -3.67 4.98
N HIS A 37 11.28 -3.92 3.84
CA HIS A 37 12.74 -4.10 3.79
C HIS A 37 13.52 -2.83 4.15
N LEU A 38 12.94 -1.65 3.91
CA LEU A 38 13.52 -0.37 4.33
C LEU A 38 13.33 -0.08 5.83
N GLY A 39 12.67 -0.96 6.57
CA GLY A 39 12.56 -0.86 8.03
C GLY A 39 11.38 -0.05 8.54
N PHE A 40 10.36 0.21 7.70
CA PHE A 40 9.13 0.83 8.19
C PHE A 40 8.42 -0.10 9.18
N GLU A 41 8.19 0.39 10.40
CA GLU A 41 7.59 -0.36 11.51
C GLU A 41 6.09 -0.64 11.29
N SER A 42 5.43 0.15 10.42
CA SER A 42 4.01 0.00 10.12
C SER A 42 3.67 0.41 8.69
N LEU A 43 2.64 -0.25 8.14
CA LEU A 43 2.10 0.03 6.81
C LEU A 43 0.60 0.29 6.92
N ALA A 44 0.12 1.33 6.25
CA ALA A 44 -1.29 1.63 6.09
C ALA A 44 -1.71 1.47 4.62
N LYS A 45 -3.00 1.21 4.40
CA LYS A 45 -3.61 1.40 3.08
C LYS A 45 -4.56 2.58 3.16
N THR A 46 -4.47 3.46 2.16
CA THR A 46 -5.45 4.53 1.95
C THR A 46 -6.46 4.12 0.87
N SER A 47 -7.72 4.53 1.03
CA SER A 47 -8.75 4.38 -0.01
C SER A 47 -8.35 5.08 -1.31
N ALA A 48 -7.68 6.24 -1.22
CA ALA A 48 -7.13 6.96 -2.36
C ALA A 48 -6.02 6.17 -3.08
N GLY A 49 -5.08 5.56 -2.35
CA GLY A 49 -4.02 4.73 -2.94
C GLY A 49 -4.59 3.48 -3.64
N TYR A 50 -5.63 2.88 -3.08
CA TYR A 50 -6.36 1.78 -3.72
C TYR A 50 -7.09 2.22 -5.00
N ALA A 51 -7.79 3.35 -4.97
CA ALA A 51 -8.47 3.91 -6.13
C ALA A 51 -7.50 4.25 -7.28
N PHE A 52 -6.34 4.83 -6.97
CA PHE A 52 -5.30 5.15 -7.95
C PHE A 52 -4.68 3.89 -8.60
N ALA A 53 -4.36 2.88 -7.79
CA ALA A 53 -3.84 1.61 -8.31
C ALA A 53 -4.84 0.94 -9.27
N ARG A 54 -6.14 0.99 -8.95
CA ARG A 54 -7.21 0.45 -9.80
C ARG A 54 -7.44 1.30 -11.07
N ALA A 55 -7.38 2.63 -10.96
CA ALA A 55 -7.47 3.53 -12.12
C ALA A 55 -6.32 3.30 -13.12
N ARG A 56 -5.08 3.06 -12.63
CA ARG A 56 -3.92 2.77 -13.47
C ARG A 56 -3.96 1.38 -14.13
N ALA A 57 -4.71 0.43 -13.55
CA ALA A 57 -5.03 -0.83 -14.23
C ALA A 57 -6.03 -0.61 -15.37
N LYS A 58 -7.07 0.22 -15.15
CA LYS A 58 -8.08 0.57 -16.16
C LYS A 58 -7.52 1.40 -17.33
N ALA A 59 -6.64 2.36 -17.07
CA ALA A 59 -6.00 3.15 -18.13
C ALA A 59 -5.14 2.29 -19.09
N ARG A 60 -4.62 1.16 -18.62
CA ARG A 60 -3.88 0.20 -19.48
C ARG A 60 -4.78 -0.67 -20.34
N SER A 61 -6.04 -0.86 -19.97
CA SER A 61 -7.02 -1.62 -20.76
C SER A 61 -7.81 -0.75 -21.75
N ASP A 62 -7.79 0.58 -21.59
CA ASP A 62 -8.50 1.54 -22.45
C ASP A 62 -7.54 2.23 -23.46
N ALA A 63 -6.48 1.54 -23.91
CA ALA A 63 -5.73 2.02 -25.07
C ALA A 63 -6.67 2.05 -26.29
N PRO A 64 -6.76 3.17 -27.05
CA PRO A 64 -7.63 3.22 -28.21
C PRO A 64 -7.18 2.12 -29.18
N ARG A 65 -8.07 1.17 -29.46
CA ARG A 65 -7.89 0.26 -30.60
C ARG A 65 -7.66 1.15 -31.81
N GLN A 66 -6.47 1.08 -32.39
CA GLN A 66 -6.18 1.68 -33.69
C GLN A 66 -7.34 1.30 -34.61
N LEU A 67 -8.06 2.32 -35.08
CA LEU A 67 -8.94 2.17 -36.22
C LEU A 67 -8.01 1.93 -37.42
N ASP A 68 -7.83 0.67 -37.78
CA ASP A 68 -7.26 0.29 -39.06
C ASP A 68 -8.25 0.74 -40.15
N ALA A 69 -8.09 1.98 -40.59
CA ALA A 69 -8.74 2.50 -41.77
C ALA A 69 -8.07 1.89 -43.00
N ARG A 70 -8.81 1.00 -43.67
CA ARG A 70 -8.56 0.62 -45.05
C ARG A 70 -8.84 1.79 -45.98
#